data_AF-A0A0R1HL31-F1
#
_entry.id   AF-A0A0R1HL31-F1
#
_cell.length_a   1.000
_cell.length_b   1.000
_cell.length_c   1.000
_cell.angle_alpha   90.00
_cell.angle_beta   90.00
_cell.angle_gamma   90.00
#
_symmetry.space_group_name_H-M   'P 1'
#
loop_
_entity.id
_entity.type
_entity.pdbx_description
1 polymer ?
#
loop_
_entity_poly.entity_id
_entity_poly.type
_entity_poly.pdbx_seq_one_letter_code
_entity_poly.pdbx_strand_id
1 'polypeptide(L)' 'MMVRYILTKPEEHLIHRTSSLQTAAQITKRPKWVVERYVNSDKMLDGWKIIARHQVGA' A
#
# COMPACT_ATOMS: atom_id res chain seq x y z
N MET A 1 7.96 3.61 15.95
CA MET A 1 6.68 3.33 15.26
C MET A 1 6.99 2.60 13.96
N MET A 2 6.41 1.41 13.74
CA MET A 2 6.60 0.67 12.50
C MET A 2 5.36 0.85 11.62
N VAL A 3 5.54 1.37 10.41
CA VAL A 3 4.46 1.49 9.43
C VAL A 3 4.42 0.20 8.61
N ARG A 4 3.23 -0.39 8.47
CA ARG A 4 2.99 -1.50 7.53
C ARG A 4 2.02 -1.04 6.45
N TYR A 5 2.46 -1.17 5.22
CA TYR A 5 1.65 -1.00 4.02
C TYR A 5 1.00 -2.34 3.66
N ILE A 6 -0.32 -2.32 3.52
CA ILE A 6 -1.13 -3.44 3.08
C ILE A 6 -1.69 -3.04 1.71
N LEU A 7 -1.32 -3.80 0.69
CA LEU A 7 -1.81 -3.61 -0.67
C LEU A 7 -2.76 -4.76 -0.98
N THR A 8 -3.99 -4.44 -1.34
CA THR A 8 -4.99 -5.45 -1.71
C THR A 8 -5.53 -5.15 -3.09
N LYS A 9 -5.60 -6.15 -3.96
CA LYS A 9 -6.24 -6.07 -5.26
C LYS A 9 -7.43 -7.02 -5.30
N PRO A 10 -8.65 -6.53 -5.06
CA PRO A 10 -9.83 -7.38 -4.85
C PRO A 10 -10.15 -8.26 -6.06
N GLU A 11 -10.04 -7.69 -7.26
CA GLU A 11 -10.35 -8.40 -8.52
C GLU A 11 -9.44 -9.61 -8.77
N GLU A 12 -8.21 -9.57 -8.27
CA GLU A 12 -7.24 -10.66 -8.41
C GLU A 12 -7.09 -11.50 -7.13
N HIS A 13 -7.84 -11.17 -6.07
CA HIS A 13 -7.70 -11.78 -4.75
C HIS A 13 -6.27 -11.72 -4.17
N LEU A 14 -5.49 -10.70 -4.56
CA LEU A 14 -4.10 -10.54 -4.13
C LEU A 14 -3.99 -9.65 -2.89
N ILE A 15 -3.15 -10.05 -1.96
CA ILE A 15 -2.81 -9.28 -0.76
C ILE A 15 -1.30 -9.30 -0.55
N HIS A 16 -0.67 -8.13 -0.55
CA HIS A 16 0.73 -7.95 -0.17
C HIS A 16 0.85 -7.13 1.10
N ARG A 17 1.84 -7.46 1.91
CA ARG A 17 2.15 -6.74 3.15
C ARG A 17 3.63 -6.41 3.14
N THR A 18 3.97 -5.14 3.33
CA THR A 18 5.35 -4.67 3.38
C THR A 18 5.48 -3.55 4.39
N SER A 19 6.65 -3.42 5.02
CA SER A 19 6.98 -2.27 5.86
C SER A 19 7.61 -1.11 5.07
N SER A 20 7.85 -1.30 3.76
CA SER A 20 8.51 -0.32 2.91
C SER A 20 7.61 0.16 1.78
N LEU A 21 7.48 1.47 1.69
CA LEU A 21 6.79 2.15 0.59
C LEU A 21 7.49 1.95 -0.76
N GLN A 22 8.80 1.72 -0.75
CA GLN A 22 9.55 1.40 -1.97
C GLN A 22 9.14 0.03 -2.53
N THR A 23 8.90 -0.96 -1.67
CA THR A 23 8.36 -2.26 -2.11
C THR A 23 6.93 -2.13 -2.58
N ALA A 24 6.10 -1.28 -1.94
CA ALA A 24 4.76 -0.97 -2.41
C ALA A 24 4.75 -0.37 -3.83
N ALA A 25 5.71 0.51 -4.12
CA ALA A 25 5.96 1.07 -5.45
C ALA A 25 6.36 0.00 -6.49
N GLN A 26 7.20 -0.97 -6.10
CA GLN A 26 7.56 -2.10 -6.97
C GLN A 26 6.36 -3.01 -7.27
N ILE A 27 5.54 -3.34 -6.27
CA ILE A 27 4.35 -4.19 -6.43
C ILE A 27 3.34 -3.54 -7.39
N THR A 28 3.07 -2.25 -7.19
CA THR A 28 2.12 -1.50 -8.02
C THR A 28 2.71 -1.09 -9.38
N LYS A 29 4.02 -1.27 -9.58
CA LYS A 29 4.78 -0.79 -10.76
C LYS A 29 4.59 0.71 -10.99
N ARG A 30 4.50 1.49 -9.91
CA ARG A 30 4.31 2.95 -9.93
C ARG A 30 5.41 3.67 -9.16
N PRO A 31 5.65 4.96 -9.46
CA PRO A 31 6.59 5.75 -8.68
C PRO A 31 6.16 5.87 -7.22
N LYS A 32 7.12 5.94 -6.30
CA LYS A 32 6.86 6.09 -4.85
C LYS A 32 5.92 7.25 -4.53
N TRP A 33 6.18 8.42 -5.13
CA TRP A 33 5.37 9.62 -4.91
C TRP A 33 3.92 9.47 -5.39
N VAL A 34 3.66 8.64 -6.40
CA VAL A 34 2.30 8.30 -6.81
C VAL A 34 1.66 7.43 -5.75
N VAL A 35 2.33 6.35 -5.34
CA VAL A 35 1.83 5.46 -4.29
C VAL A 35 1.48 6.22 -3.01
N GLU A 36 2.33 7.16 -2.59
CA GLU A 36 2.10 8.02 -1.42
C GLU A 36 0.76 8.77 -1.47
N ARG A 37 0.34 9.24 -2.64
CA ARG A 37 -0.95 9.93 -2.79
C ARG A 37 -2.17 9.00 -2.69
N TYR A 38 -1.95 7.69 -2.82
CA TYR A 38 -3.01 6.67 -2.77
C TYR A 38 -3.00 5.88 -1.46
N VAL A 39 -1.97 6.02 -0.63
CA VAL A 39 -1.95 5.44 0.71
C VAL A 39 -3.11 6.01 1.53
N ASN A 40 -3.97 5.13 2.07
CA ASN A 40 -5.17 5.48 2.81
C ASN A 40 -6.18 6.35 2.04
N SER A 41 -6.07 6.44 0.71
CA SER A 41 -7.05 7.12 -0.13
C SER A 41 -8.27 6.24 -0.37
N ASP A 42 -9.43 6.85 -0.61
CA ASP A 42 -10.64 6.17 -1.08
C ASP A 42 -10.51 5.64 -2.52
N LYS A 43 -9.50 6.10 -3.26
CA LYS A 43 -9.23 5.67 -4.64
C LYS A 43 -8.27 4.49 -4.70
N MET A 44 -8.45 3.65 -5.72
CA MET A 44 -7.51 2.57 -6.04
C MET A 44 -6.44 3.03 -7.03
N LEU A 45 -5.22 2.54 -6.85
CA LEU A 45 -4.11 2.72 -7.78
C LEU A 45 -3.99 1.45 -8.64
N ASP A 46 -4.43 1.49 -9.90
CA ASP A 46 -4.39 0.33 -10.80
C ASP A 46 -5.06 -0.94 -10.20
N GLY A 47 -6.20 -0.73 -9.52
CA GLY A 47 -6.93 -1.78 -8.79
C GLY A 47 -6.35 -2.13 -7.42
N TRP A 48 -5.20 -1.56 -7.03
CA TRP A 48 -4.63 -1.72 -5.69
C TRP A 48 -5.24 -0.71 -4.71
N LYS A 49 -5.84 -1.22 -3.64
CA LYS A 49 -6.13 -0.45 -2.43
C LYS A 49 -4.91 -0.51 -1.52
N ILE A 50 -4.41 0.65 -1.08
CA ILE A 50 -3.17 0.76 -0.33
C ILE A 50 -3.48 1.37 1.04
N ILE A 51 -3.19 0.64 2.10
CA ILE A 51 -3.46 1.06 3.47
C ILE A 51 -2.15 1.10 4.25
N ALA A 52 -1.83 2.23 4.88
CA ALA A 52 -0.75 2.33 5.85
C ALA A 52 -1.33 2.20 7.26
N ARG A 53 -0.97 1.12 7.95
CA ARG A 53 -1.21 0.97 9.38
C ARG A 53 0.05 1.36 10.15
N HIS A 54 -0.09 2.38 10.98
CA HIS A 54 0.88 2.64 12.03
C HIS A 54 0.62 1.62 13.13
N GLN A 55 1.58 0.73 13.37
CA GLN A 55 1.53 -0.10 14.57
C GLN A 55 1.91 0.81 15.74
N VAL A 56 0.89 1.37 16.38
CA VAL A 56 1.03 1.96 17.72
C VAL A 56 1.28 0.76 18.63
N GLY A 57 2.52 0.61 19.10
CA GLY A 57 2.82 -0.38 20.13
C GLY A 57 2.04 0.03 21.37
N ALA A 58 1.11 -0.83 21.79
CA ALA A 58 0.53 -0.80 23.12
C ALA A 58 1.50 -1.52 24.08
#